data_AF-A0A7X8QNN0-F1
#
_entry.id   AF-A0A7X8QNN0-F1
#
_cell.length_a   1.000
_cell.length_b   1.000
_cell.length_c   1.000
_cell.angle_alpha   90.00
_cell.angle_beta   90.00
_cell.angle_gamma   90.00
#
_symmetry.space_group_name_H-M   'P 1'
#
loop_
_entity.id
_entity.type
_entity.pdbx_description
1 polymer ?
#
loop_
_entity_poly.entity_id
_entity_poly.type
_entity_poly.pdbx_seq_one_letter_code
_entity_poly.pdbx_strand_id
1 'polypeptide(L)'
;MDKKSVLINEMIKYYASDVKRINHFMKVYSFAKTIGEMEKVDCLNQEVLEIAAIVHDIGIKLSEQKYNSSSGKYQQIEGPALAKELLEKLDFEDTIISRVCFIVGH
;
A
#
# COMPACT_ATOMS: atom_id res chain seq x y z
N MET A 1 -15.51 8.60 8.69
CA MET A 1 -14.78 7.33 8.92
C MET A 1 -13.34 7.59 8.53
N ASP A 2 -12.37 7.12 9.30
CA ASP A 2 -10.95 7.32 8.98
C ASP A 2 -10.60 6.67 7.63
N LYS A 3 -10.02 7.45 6.68
CA LYS A 3 -9.72 7.00 5.30
C LYS A 3 -8.74 5.82 5.30
N LYS A 4 -7.79 5.77 6.24
CA LYS A 4 -6.82 4.65 6.35
C LYS A 4 -7.50 3.36 6.79
N SER A 5 -8.46 3.43 7.71
CA SER A 5 -9.28 2.28 8.10
C SER A 5 -10.07 1.70 6.91
N VAL A 6 -10.61 2.57 6.04
CA VAL A 6 -11.29 2.14 4.80
C VAL A 6 -10.30 1.50 3.83
N LEU A 7 -9.13 2.11 3.63
CA LEU A 7 -8.07 1.56 2.78
C LEU A 7 -7.60 0.17 3.23
N ILE A 8 -7.37 -0.02 4.53
CA ILE A 8 -7.03 -1.33 5.11
C ILE A 8 -8.12 -2.35 4.78
N ASN A 9 -9.39 -1.99 4.96
CA ASN A 9 -10.51 -2.89 4.65
C ASN A 9 -10.57 -3.24 3.15
N GLU A 10 -10.32 -2.28 2.25
CA GLU A 10 -10.25 -2.56 0.81
C GLU A 10 -9.05 -3.46 0.47
N MET A 11 -7.89 -3.29 1.13
CA MET A 11 -6.75 -4.20 0.96
C MET A 11 -7.01 -5.61 1.50
N ILE A 12 -7.74 -5.74 2.63
CA ILE A 12 -8.21 -7.04 3.14
C ILE A 12 -9.12 -7.71 2.10
N LYS A 13 -10.09 -6.97 1.55
CA LYS A 13 -10.96 -7.49 0.47
C LYS A 13 -10.18 -7.86 -0.77
N TYR A 14 -9.18 -7.06 -1.15
CA TYR A 14 -8.33 -7.30 -2.31
C TYR A 14 -7.60 -8.63 -2.17
N TYR A 15 -7.01 -8.94 -1.01
CA TYR A 15 -6.35 -10.23 -0.78
C TYR A 15 -7.30 -11.37 -0.41
N ALA A 16 -8.53 -11.07 -0.01
CA ALA A 16 -9.59 -12.03 0.29
C ALA A 16 -9.15 -13.13 1.27
N SER A 17 -8.94 -14.36 0.78
CA SER A 17 -8.56 -15.52 1.60
C SER A 17 -7.04 -15.66 1.80
N ASP A 18 -6.22 -14.75 1.25
CA ASP A 18 -4.76 -14.77 1.42
C ASP A 18 -4.36 -14.18 2.78
N VAL A 19 -4.60 -14.96 3.83
CA VAL A 19 -4.33 -14.58 5.24
C VAL A 19 -2.87 -14.23 5.46
N LYS A 20 -1.94 -14.87 4.72
CA LYS A 20 -0.51 -14.60 4.84
C LYS A 20 -0.19 -13.17 4.39
N ARG A 21 -0.71 -12.74 3.23
CA ARG A 21 -0.50 -11.38 2.73
C ARG A 21 -1.22 -10.33 3.56
N ILE A 22 -2.43 -10.65 4.03
CA ILE A 22 -3.17 -9.77 4.93
C ILE A 22 -2.38 -9.49 6.21
N ASN A 23 -1.89 -10.55 6.87
CA ASN A 23 -1.10 -10.40 8.08
C ASN A 23 0.23 -9.69 7.83
N HIS A 24 0.84 -9.92 6.66
CA HIS A 24 2.10 -9.28 6.27
C HIS A 24 1.94 -7.76 6.16
N PHE A 25 1.01 -7.26 5.34
CA PHE A 25 0.88 -5.80 5.18
C PHE A 25 0.40 -5.14 6.48
N MET A 26 -0.46 -5.79 7.27
CA MET A 26 -0.88 -5.28 8.59
C MET A 26 0.30 -5.14 9.55
N LYS A 27 1.22 -6.12 9.56
CA LYS A 27 2.45 -6.06 10.34
C LYS A 27 3.35 -4.91 9.87
N VAL A 28 3.59 -4.80 8.56
CA VAL A 28 4.39 -3.71 7.98
C VAL A 28 3.81 -2.34 8.32
N TYR A 29 2.50 -2.14 8.13
CA TYR A 29 1.78 -0.92 8.52
C TYR A 29 1.98 -0.59 10.00
N SER A 30 1.78 -1.57 10.90
CA SER A 30 1.91 -1.34 12.35
C SER A 30 3.31 -0.89 12.75
N PHE A 31 4.35 -1.47 12.14
CA PHE A 31 5.74 -1.09 12.39
C PHE A 31 6.08 0.24 11.76
N ALA A 32 5.69 0.49 10.51
CA ALA A 32 5.91 1.76 9.82
C ALA A 32 5.28 2.92 10.60
N LYS A 33 4.03 2.77 11.04
CA LYS A 33 3.35 3.75 11.89
C LYS A 33 4.15 4.03 13.17
N THR A 34 4.48 2.98 13.91
CA THR A 34 5.20 3.10 15.20
C THR A 34 6.56 3.76 15.02
N ILE A 35 7.33 3.35 14.02
CA ILE A 35 8.64 3.92 13.74
C ILE A 35 8.50 5.40 13.37
N GLY A 36 7.59 5.75 12.45
CA GLY A 36 7.41 7.13 12.03
C GLY A 36 6.96 8.06 13.17
N GLU A 37 6.07 7.58 14.06
CA GLU A 37 5.66 8.31 15.27
C GLU A 37 6.85 8.53 16.23
N MET A 38 7.68 7.51 16.43
CA MET A 38 8.85 7.58 17.33
C MET A 38 9.97 8.46 16.77
N GLU A 39 10.16 8.45 15.45
CA GLU A 39 11.11 9.31 14.73
C GLU A 39 10.57 10.74 14.52
N LYS A 40 9.34 11.02 14.95
CA LYS A 40 8.67 12.34 14.83
C LYS A 40 8.60 12.84 13.38
N VAL A 41 8.30 11.92 12.47
CA VAL A 41 7.99 12.26 11.07
C VAL A 41 6.82 13.24 11.04
N ASP A 42 6.89 14.28 10.20
CA ASP A 42 5.80 15.25 10.08
C ASP A 42 4.52 14.60 9.55
N CYS A 43 3.38 15.24 9.80
CA CYS A 43 2.07 14.66 9.53
C CYS A 43 1.90 14.17 8.07
N LEU A 44 2.40 14.93 7.09
CA LEU A 44 2.24 14.59 5.68
C LEU A 44 3.10 13.36 5.33
N ASN A 45 4.36 13.35 5.76
CA ASN A 45 5.24 12.21 5.53
C ASN A 45 4.79 10.96 6.31
N GLN A 46 4.21 11.12 7.49
CA GLN A 46 3.62 10.03 8.27
C GLN A 46 2.42 9.41 7.52
N GLU A 47 1.56 10.25 6.94
CA GLU A 47 0.43 9.80 6.15
C GLU A 47 0.88 9.03 4.90
N VAL A 48 1.86 9.56 4.16
CA VAL A 48 2.47 8.87 3.01
C VAL A 48 3.09 7.54 3.41
N LEU A 49 3.86 7.51 4.51
CA LEU A 49 4.51 6.31 5.03
C LEU A 49 3.50 5.20 5.34
N GLU A 50 2.46 5.56 6.08
CA GLU A 50 1.41 4.62 6.49
C GLU A 50 0.61 4.09 5.28
N ILE A 51 0.22 4.97 4.36
CA ILE A 51 -0.52 4.57 3.15
C ILE A 51 0.36 3.67 2.27
N ALA A 52 1.61 4.05 2.03
CA ALA A 52 2.56 3.25 1.26
C ALA A 52 2.76 1.86 1.89
N ALA A 53 2.90 1.78 3.21
CA ALA A 53 3.01 0.51 3.92
C ALA A 53 1.78 -0.39 3.73
N ILE A 54 0.57 0.18 3.70
CA ILE A 54 -0.68 -0.57 3.48
C ILE A 54 -0.72 -1.15 2.05
N VAL A 55 -0.28 -0.40 1.05
CA VAL A 55 -0.40 -0.79 -0.37
C VAL A 55 0.87 -1.36 -1.01
N HIS A 56 1.99 -1.46 -0.28
CA HIS A 56 3.31 -1.76 -0.88
C HIS A 56 3.35 -3.00 -1.79
N ASP A 57 2.65 -4.07 -1.39
CA ASP A 57 2.64 -5.36 -2.09
C ASP A 57 1.42 -5.55 -3.03
N ILE A 58 0.61 -4.50 -3.27
CA ILE A 58 -0.65 -4.59 -4.04
C ILE A 58 -0.44 -5.20 -5.45
N GLY A 59 0.75 -5.00 -6.02
CA GLY A 59 1.15 -5.52 -7.33
C GLY A 59 1.35 -7.04 -7.40
N ILE A 60 1.44 -7.75 -6.26
CA ILE A 60 1.72 -9.19 -6.26
C ILE A 60 0.68 -9.99 -7.04
N LYS A 61 -0.61 -9.77 -6.81
CA LYS A 61 -1.68 -10.56 -7.46
C LYS A 61 -1.62 -10.45 -8.98
N LEU A 62 -1.47 -9.23 -9.50
CA LEU A 62 -1.40 -9.01 -10.94
C LEU A 62 -0.07 -9.53 -11.53
N SER A 63 1.01 -9.45 -10.78
CA SER A 63 2.30 -10.02 -11.16
C SER A 63 2.24 -11.55 -11.29
N GLU A 64 1.59 -12.22 -10.34
CA GLU A 64 1.37 -13.66 -10.39
C GLU A 64 0.47 -14.06 -11.58
N GLN A 65 -0.57 -13.28 -11.85
CA GLN A 65 -1.48 -13.52 -12.99
C GLN A 65 -0.80 -13.34 -14.35
N LYS A 66 0.01 -12.30 -14.52
CA LYS A 66 0.66 -11.97 -15.81
C LYS A 66 1.95 -12.72 -16.05
N TYR A 67 2.75 -12.95 -15.01
CA TYR A 67 4.13 -13.41 -15.13
C TYR A 67 4.42 -14.71 -14.39
N ASN A 68 3.42 -15.28 -13.70
CA ASN A 68 3.60 -16.43 -12.81
C ASN A 68 4.75 -16.22 -11.80
N SER A 69 4.89 -14.98 -11.33
CA SER A 69 6.00 -14.55 -10.47
C SER A 69 5.59 -13.42 -9.56
N SER A 70 6.00 -13.49 -8.30
CA SER A 70 5.86 -12.42 -7.32
C SER A 70 7.15 -11.60 -7.17
N SER A 71 8.04 -11.61 -8.17
CA SER A 71 9.32 -10.88 -8.05
C SER A 71 9.12 -9.37 -7.96
N GLY A 72 9.99 -8.69 -7.21
CA GLY A 72 9.91 -7.23 -7.00
C GLY A 72 9.85 -6.43 -8.31
N LYS A 73 10.57 -6.87 -9.35
CA LYS A 73 10.54 -6.24 -10.68
C LYS A 73 9.12 -6.13 -11.25
N TYR A 74 8.31 -7.17 -11.13
CA TYR A 74 6.94 -7.15 -11.65
C TYR A 74 6.00 -6.37 -10.73
N GLN A 75 6.22 -6.43 -9.41
CA GLN A 75 5.46 -5.63 -8.46
C GLN A 75 5.67 -4.12 -8.68
N GLN A 76 6.91 -3.70 -8.94
CA GLN A 76 7.23 -2.30 -9.26
C GLN A 76 6.57 -1.82 -10.56
N ILE A 77 6.34 -2.72 -11.52
CA ILE A 77 5.63 -2.42 -12.77
C ILE A 77 4.11 -2.32 -12.55
N GLU A 78 3.53 -3.28 -11.82
CA GLU A 78 2.07 -3.43 -11.70
C GLU A 78 1.48 -2.68 -10.50
N GLY A 79 2.24 -2.52 -9.43
CA GLY A 79 1.82 -1.95 -8.15
C GLY A 79 1.39 -0.49 -8.21
N PRO A 80 2.15 0.43 -8.84
CA PRO A 80 1.81 1.85 -8.85
C PRO A 80 0.43 2.15 -9.46
N ALA A 81 0.07 1.50 -10.56
CA ALA A 81 -1.22 1.71 -11.21
C ALA A 81 -2.39 1.24 -10.33
N LEU A 82 -2.25 0.08 -9.69
CA LEU A 82 -3.27 -0.46 -8.77
C LEU A 82 -3.40 0.39 -7.50
N ALA A 83 -2.28 0.85 -6.93
CA ALA A 83 -2.27 1.75 -5.79
C ALA A 83 -2.99 3.07 -6.13
N LYS A 84 -2.69 3.65 -7.30
CA LYS A 84 -3.34 4.87 -7.79
C LYS A 84 -4.85 4.71 -7.87
N GLU A 85 -5.34 3.70 -8.58
CA GLU A 85 -6.77 3.45 -8.76
C GLU A 85 -7.51 3.31 -7.41
N LEU A 86 -6.94 2.55 -6.49
CA LEU A 86 -7.53 2.33 -5.17
C LEU A 86 -7.58 3.63 -4.34
N LEU A 87 -6.51 4.43 -4.37
CA LEU A 87 -6.44 5.67 -3.60
C LEU A 87 -7.32 6.77 -4.19
N GLU A 88 -7.41 6.88 -5.53
CA GLU A 88 -8.32 7.81 -6.21
C GLU A 88 -9.79 7.49 -5.86
N LYS A 89 -10.16 6.21 -5.84
CA LYS A 89 -11.51 5.77 -5.44
C LYS A 89 -11.88 6.14 -4.00
N LEU A 90 -10.87 6.27 -3.13
CA LEU A 90 -11.02 6.65 -1.72
C LEU A 90 -10.79 8.16 -1.50
N ASP A 91 -10.67 8.94 -2.56
CA ASP A 91 -10.57 10.40 -2.55
C ASP A 91 -9.32 10.90 -1.78
N PHE A 92 -8.20 10.17 -1.86
CA PHE A 92 -6.92 10.68 -1.34
C PHE A 92 -6.39 11.84 -2.20
N GLU A 93 -5.61 12.73 -1.61
CA GLU A 93 -5.03 13.87 -2.33
C GLU A 93 -3.99 13.42 -3.37
N ASP A 94 -3.99 14.06 -4.55
CA ASP A 94 -3.08 13.74 -5.66
C ASP A 94 -1.59 13.78 -5.26
N THR A 95 -1.23 14.66 -4.34
CA THR A 95 0.14 14.80 -3.80
C THR A 95 0.56 13.54 -3.03
N ILE A 96 -0.34 13.00 -2.21
CA ILE A 96 -0.15 11.74 -1.47
C ILE A 96 -0.12 10.57 -2.45
N ILE A 97 -1.09 10.51 -3.37
CA ILE A 97 -1.19 9.43 -4.38
C ILE A 97 0.10 9.34 -5.19
N SER A 98 0.59 10.47 -5.72
CA SER A 98 1.80 10.53 -6.53
C SER A 98 3.02 10.02 -5.76
N ARG A 99 3.14 10.40 -4.48
CA ARG A 99 4.27 9.99 -3.65
C ARG A 99 4.20 8.51 -3.26
N VAL A 100 3.02 8.01 -2.92
CA VAL A 100 2.82 6.58 -2.64
C VAL A 100 3.11 5.74 -3.86
N CYS A 101 2.60 6.11 -5.04
CA CYS A 101 2.88 5.39 -6.29
C CYS A 101 4.37 5.35 -6.61
N PHE A 102 5.10 6.44 -6.35
CA PHE A 102 6.55 6.46 -6.50
C PHE A 102 7.24 5.42 -5.59
N ILE A 103 6.84 5.35 -4.31
CA ILE A 103 7.40 4.39 -3.34
C ILE A 103 7.04 2.95 -3.70
N VAL A 104 5.80 2.67 -4.09
CA VAL A 104 5.37 1.33 -4.50
C VAL A 104 6.12 0.86 -5.76
N GLY A 105 6.51 1.79 -6.62
CA GLY A 105 7.26 1.51 -7.84
C GLY A 105 8.77 1.33 -7.67
N HIS A 106 9.32 1.52 -6.46
CA HIS A 106 10.76 1.49 -6.20
C HIS A 106 11.10 0.75 -4.91
#